data_AF-A0A537PM76-F1
#
_entry.id   AF-A0A537PM76-F1
#
_cell.length_a   1.000
_cell.length_b   1.000
_cell.length_c   1.000
_cell.angle_alpha   90.00
_cell.angle_beta   90.00
_cell.angle_gamma   90.00
#
_symmetry.space_group_name_H-M   'P 1'
#
loop_
_entity.id
_entity.type
_entity.pdbx_description
1 polymer ?
#
loop_
_entity_poly.entity_id
_entity_poly.type
_entity_poly.pdbx_seq_one_letter_code
_entity_poly.pdbx_strand_id
1 'polypeptide(L)'
;NDNTSRQFMAMLVLADAVNRAQGTDGDKIRAALAATNIPGDKTIMPWKDVKFDEQGQNNDCDPVLLQWLKGKFVTIFPPQAAVAEVLWPMNKA
;
A
#
# COMPACT_ATOMS: atom_id res chain seq x y z
N ASN A 1 5.07 -5.29 9.22
CA ASN A 1 3.63 -5.06 9.52
C ASN A 1 3.13 -3.98 8.57
N ASP A 2 1.82 -3.67 8.55
CA ASP A 2 1.24 -2.70 7.60
C ASP A 2 1.88 -1.29 7.70
N ASN A 3 2.08 -0.78 8.92
CA ASN A 3 2.68 0.53 9.16
C ASN A 3 4.09 0.68 8.55
N THR A 4 4.98 -0.32 8.75
CA THR A 4 6.33 -0.28 8.17
C THR A 4 6.27 -0.30 6.64
N SER A 5 5.36 -1.07 6.05
CA SER A 5 5.20 -1.12 4.59
C SER A 5 4.75 0.22 4.01
N ARG A 6 3.82 0.92 4.67
CA ARG A 6 3.35 2.26 4.28
C ARG A 6 4.46 3.30 4.37
N GLN A 7 5.27 3.27 5.43
CA GLN A 7 6.41 4.19 5.58
C GLN A 7 7.47 3.98 4.50
N PHE A 8 7.80 2.71 4.21
CA PHE A 8 8.76 2.39 3.16
C PHE A 8 8.27 2.85 1.78
N MET A 9 7.01 2.57 1.45
CA MET A 9 6.43 3.02 0.19
C MET A 9 6.29 4.54 0.10
N ALA A 10 6.01 5.24 1.20
CA ALA A 10 6.00 6.71 1.21
C ALA A 10 7.38 7.29 0.84
N MET A 11 8.47 6.68 1.32
CA MET A 11 9.83 7.08 0.95
C MET A 11 10.10 6.84 -0.55
N LEU A 12 9.67 5.70 -1.10
CA LEU A 12 9.83 5.39 -2.52
C LEU A 12 9.03 6.35 -3.41
N VAL A 13 7.79 6.67 -3.04
CA VAL A 13 6.95 7.65 -3.74
C VAL A 13 7.61 9.03 -3.74
N LEU A 14 8.16 9.46 -2.61
CA LEU A 14 8.87 10.74 -2.53
C LEU A 14 10.12 10.74 -3.41
N ALA A 15 10.93 9.68 -3.37
CA ALA A 15 12.14 9.57 -4.19
C ALA A 15 11.80 9.57 -5.70
N ASP A 16 10.76 8.85 -6.11
CA ASP A 16 10.24 8.85 -7.47
C ASP A 16 9.79 10.27 -7.91
N ALA A 17 9.05 10.97 -7.06
CA ALA A 17 8.60 12.33 -7.36
C ALA A 17 9.77 13.32 -7.49
N VAL A 18 10.79 13.21 -6.64
CA VAL A 18 12.02 14.03 -6.74
C VAL A 18 12.75 13.75 -8.05
N ASN A 19 12.87 12.49 -8.45
CA ASN A 19 13.48 12.11 -9.73
C ASN A 19 12.70 12.69 -10.93
N ARG A 20 11.36 12.59 -10.91
CA ARG A 20 10.49 13.16 -11.95
C ARG A 20 10.51 14.69 -11.98
N ALA A 21 10.65 15.34 -10.82
CA ALA A 21 10.80 16.79 -10.71
C ALA A 21 12.18 17.32 -11.15
N GLN A 22 13.16 16.41 -11.34
CA GLN A 22 14.52 16.70 -11.77
C GLN A 22 15.24 17.73 -10.88
N GLY A 23 15.02 17.66 -9.57
CA GLY A 23 15.64 18.57 -8.61
C GLY A 23 14.88 18.68 -7.30
N THR A 24 15.17 19.74 -6.56
CA THR A 24 14.65 19.96 -5.19
C THR A 24 13.68 21.13 -5.10
N ASP A 25 13.09 21.54 -6.22
CA ASP A 25 12.08 22.60 -6.25
C ASP A 25 10.74 22.09 -5.67
N GLY A 26 10.23 22.79 -4.65
CA GLY A 26 9.06 22.34 -3.90
C GLY A 26 7.78 22.26 -4.72
N ASP A 27 7.53 23.22 -5.61
CA ASP A 27 6.33 23.24 -6.44
C ASP A 27 6.37 22.14 -7.50
N LYS A 28 7.55 21.89 -8.09
CA LYS A 28 7.75 20.77 -9.02
C LYS A 28 7.58 19.42 -8.33
N ILE A 29 8.13 19.25 -7.12
CA ILE A 29 7.94 18.02 -6.34
C ILE A 29 6.47 17.82 -5.99
N ARG A 30 5.76 18.86 -5.56
CA ARG A 30 4.33 18.76 -5.25
C ARG A 30 3.51 18.36 -6.48
N ALA A 31 3.78 18.95 -7.63
CA ALA A 31 3.13 18.58 -8.89
C ALA A 31 3.45 17.12 -9.27
N ALA A 32 4.70 16.68 -9.10
CA ALA A 32 5.10 15.30 -9.33
C ALA A 32 4.41 14.33 -8.37
N LEU A 33 4.31 14.65 -7.08
CA LEU A 33 3.58 13.86 -6.08
C LEU A 33 2.10 13.72 -6.45
N ALA A 34 1.43 14.82 -6.82
CA ALA A 34 0.04 14.79 -7.24
C ALA A 34 -0.19 13.95 -8.52
N ALA A 35 0.79 13.94 -9.43
CA ALA A 35 0.76 13.13 -10.65
C ALA A 35 1.22 11.67 -10.46
N THR A 36 1.42 11.20 -9.23
CA THR A 36 1.89 9.84 -8.95
C THR A 36 0.88 8.80 -9.45
N ASN A 37 1.39 7.80 -10.16
CA ASN A 37 0.65 6.64 -10.63
C ASN A 37 1.61 5.45 -10.71
N ILE A 38 1.85 4.80 -9.58
CA ILE A 38 2.74 3.63 -9.49
C ILE A 38 1.90 2.36 -9.58
N PRO A 39 2.13 1.48 -10.56
CA PRO A 39 1.38 0.23 -10.68
C PRO A 39 1.71 -0.73 -9.51
N GLY A 40 0.74 -1.56 -9.13
CA GLY A 40 0.85 -2.48 -7.99
C GLY A 40 2.03 -3.45 -8.05
N ASP A 41 2.45 -3.86 -9.26
CA ASP A 41 3.63 -4.71 -9.49
C ASP A 41 4.97 -4.06 -9.10
N LYS A 42 4.97 -2.75 -8.84
CA LYS A 42 6.11 -1.99 -8.30
C LYS A 42 5.95 -1.66 -6.81
N THR A 43 4.97 -2.24 -6.13
CA THR A 43 4.75 -2.05 -4.71
C THR A 43 5.14 -3.30 -3.93
N ILE A 44 5.52 -3.12 -2.66
CA ILE A 44 5.88 -4.26 -1.77
C ILE A 44 4.67 -4.93 -1.11
N MET A 45 3.49 -4.33 -1.26
CA MET A 45 2.22 -4.79 -0.71
C MET A 45 1.31 -5.19 -1.86
N PRO A 46 0.26 -6.01 -1.65
CA PRO A 46 -0.65 -6.39 -2.72
C PRO A 46 -1.66 -5.28 -3.07
N TRP A 47 -1.19 -4.01 -3.10
CA TRP A 47 -1.99 -2.86 -3.51
C TRP A 47 -2.15 -2.84 -5.02
N LYS A 48 -3.29 -2.33 -5.49
CA LYS A 48 -3.56 -2.24 -6.92
C LYS A 48 -2.68 -1.18 -7.60
N ASP A 49 -2.55 -0.02 -6.97
CA ASP A 49 -1.65 1.05 -7.38
C ASP A 49 -1.38 2.01 -6.20
N VAL A 50 -0.47 2.95 -6.42
CA VAL A 50 -0.35 4.15 -5.60
C VAL A 50 -0.66 5.35 -6.48
N LYS A 51 -1.84 5.92 -6.26
CA LYS A 51 -2.34 7.11 -6.97
C LYS A 51 -3.07 8.01 -6.00
N PHE A 52 -3.02 9.32 -6.25
CA PHE A 52 -3.74 10.30 -5.45
C PHE A 52 -4.90 10.91 -6.24
N ASP A 53 -6.06 11.05 -5.60
CA ASP A 53 -7.19 11.81 -6.16
C ASP A 53 -7.03 13.32 -5.95
N GLU A 54 -8.04 14.09 -6.37
CA GLU A 54 -8.05 15.56 -6.24
C GLU A 54 -7.97 16.04 -4.79
N GLN A 55 -8.36 15.22 -3.82
CA GLN A 55 -8.25 15.49 -2.39
C GLN A 55 -6.91 15.02 -1.80
N GLY A 56 -6.06 14.38 -2.59
CA GLY A 56 -4.78 13.82 -2.15
C GLY A 56 -4.91 12.46 -1.46
N GLN A 57 -6.05 11.78 -1.58
CA GLN A 57 -6.28 10.46 -0.98
C GLN A 57 -5.75 9.35 -1.91
N ASN A 58 -5.04 8.39 -1.32
CA ASN A 58 -4.75 7.11 -2.00
C ASN A 58 -5.92 6.15 -1.75
N ASN A 59 -6.73 5.93 -2.79
CA ASN A 59 -7.98 5.18 -2.69
C ASN A 59 -7.81 3.66 -2.80
N ASP A 60 -6.70 3.21 -3.38
CA ASP A 60 -6.44 1.80 -3.69
C ASP A 60 -5.44 1.16 -2.69
N CYS A 61 -5.33 1.74 -1.48
CA CYS A 61 -4.50 1.25 -0.38
C CYS A 61 -5.22 0.13 0.40
N ASP A 62 -5.47 -1.00 -0.25
CA ASP A 62 -6.14 -2.14 0.38
C ASP A 62 -5.34 -2.70 1.57
N PRO A 63 -6.00 -3.01 2.71
CA PRO A 63 -5.32 -3.55 3.87
C PRO A 63 -4.92 -5.01 3.65
N VAL A 64 -3.86 -5.45 4.33
CA VAL A 64 -3.57 -6.88 4.51
C VAL A 64 -4.08 -7.32 5.88
N LEU A 65 -5.06 -8.23 5.88
CA LEU A 65 -5.67 -8.73 7.11
C LEU A 65 -5.12 -10.12 7.45
N LEU A 66 -4.81 -10.29 8.73
CA LEU A 66 -4.34 -11.54 9.29
C LEU A 66 -5.38 -12.10 10.27
N GLN A 67 -5.55 -13.42 10.26
CA GLN A 67 -6.33 -14.14 11.28
C GLN A 67 -5.44 -15.14 12.01
N TRP A 68 -5.62 -15.26 13.32
CA TRP A 68 -4.97 -16.32 14.11
C TRP A 68 -5.72 -17.63 13.92
N LEU A 69 -5.09 -18.60 13.24
CA LEU A 69 -5.67 -19.91 12.96
C LEU A 69 -4.64 -21.01 13.25
N LYS A 70 -5.05 -22.05 14.00
CA LYS A 70 -4.22 -23.23 14.30
C LYS A 70 -2.82 -22.87 14.85
N GLY A 71 -2.77 -21.88 15.76
CA GLY A 71 -1.53 -21.49 16.44
C GLY A 71 -0.59 -20.56 15.66
N LYS A 72 -1.04 -19.95 14.55
CA LYS A 72 -0.26 -18.95 13.81
C LYS A 72 -1.13 -17.89 13.14
N PHE A 73 -0.55 -16.73 12.83
CA PHE A 73 -1.19 -15.74 11.96
C PHE A 73 -1.08 -16.17 10.50
N VAL A 74 -2.20 -16.11 9.78
CA VAL A 74 -2.27 -16.36 8.33
C VAL A 74 -2.97 -15.20 7.63
N THR A 75 -2.52 -14.88 6.41
CA THR A 75 -3.15 -13.86 5.57
C THR A 75 -4.48 -14.35 5.03
N ILE A 76 -5.54 -13.59 5.26
CA ILE A 76 -6.91 -13.92 4.85
C ILE A 76 -7.50 -12.92 3.83
N PHE A 77 -6.85 -11.77 3.65
CA PHE A 77 -7.26 -10.72 2.71
C PHE A 77 -6.03 -9.88 2.31
N PRO A 78 -5.94 -9.36 1.07
CA PRO A 78 -6.94 -9.46 0.00
C PRO A 78 -6.96 -10.84 -0.69
N PRO A 79 -8.02 -11.21 -1.44
CA PRO A 79 -8.19 -12.56 -1.99
C PRO A 79 -7.00 -13.03 -2.84
N GLN A 80 -6.38 -12.14 -3.60
CA GLN A 80 -5.20 -12.44 -4.43
C GLN A 80 -3.95 -12.81 -3.62
N ALA A 81 -3.90 -12.45 -2.33
CA ALA A 81 -2.78 -12.72 -1.43
C ALA A 81 -3.18 -13.59 -0.22
N ALA A 82 -4.44 -14.04 -0.16
CA ALA A 82 -4.95 -14.86 0.92
C ALA A 82 -4.36 -16.28 0.84
N VAL A 83 -3.91 -16.80 1.98
CA VAL A 83 -3.39 -18.18 2.11
C VAL A 83 -4.34 -19.07 2.92
N ALA A 84 -5.43 -18.50 3.43
CA ALA A 84 -6.51 -19.19 4.13
C ALA A 84 -7.82 -18.40 3.95
N GLU A 85 -8.95 -19.10 4.03
CA GLU A 85 -10.27 -18.47 4.09
C GLU A 85 -10.52 -17.86 5.48
N VAL A 86 -11.34 -16.82 5.52
CA VAL A 86 -11.79 -16.20 6.78
C VAL A 86 -12.65 -17.18 7.55
N LEU A 87 -12.31 -17.46 8.81
CA LEU A 87 -13.13 -18.26 9.71
C LEU A 87 -14.09 -17.38 10.52
N TRP A 88 -15.40 -17.59 10.34
CA TRP A 88 -16.46 -17.04 11.19
C TRP A 88 -17.23 -18.18 11.92
N PRO A 89 -17.65 -17.99 13.19
CA PRO A 89 -17.35 -16.84 14.03
C PRO A 89 -15.88 -16.82 14.48
N MET A 90 -15.32 -15.64 14.76
CA MET A 90 -13.92 -15.48 15.20
C MET A 90 -13.60 -16.11 16.58
N ASN A 91 -14.50 -16.93 17.12
CA ASN A 91 -14.47 -17.49 18.47
C ASN A 91 -13.91 -18.92 18.55
N LYS A 92 -13.36 -19.46 17.46
CA LYS A 92 -12.70 -20.78 17.45
C LYS A 92 -11.26 -20.65 16.97
N ALA A 93 -10.38 -20.30 17.91
CA ALA A 93 -8.93 -20.48 17.78
C ALA A 93 -8.55 -21.93 18.08
#